data_AF-A0AAW2KKY9-F1
#
_entry.id   AF-A0AAW2KKY9-F1
#
_cell.length_a   1.000
_cell.length_b   1.000
_cell.length_c   1.000
_cell.angle_alpha   90.00
_cell.angle_beta   90.00
_cell.angle_gamma   90.00
#
_symmetry.space_group_name_H-M   'P 1'
#
loop_
_entity.id
_entity.type
_entity.pdbx_description
1 polymer ?
#
loop_
_entity_poly.entity_id
_entity_poly.type
_entity_poly.pdbx_seq_one_letter_code
_entity_poly.pdbx_strand_id
1 'polypeptide(L)'
;MVYSYRNVFSGFSAKLTSEEVKAMRGKKGFVSARRQQVLQLHTTHTPNFLGLHQNAGLWKDSNYGKGIVIGILDTGIFPDHPSFSDEGMPPPPAKWKGTCEFNFTACNNKIIGARHFNTGNGTPLDHEGHGTHAASTAAGNFVRGANVFGKAN
;
A
#
# COMPACT_ATOMS: atom_id res chain seq x y z
N MET A 1 -19.48 18.46 1.84
CA MET A 1 -19.16 17.01 1.81
C MET A 1 -17.88 16.85 1.00
N VAL A 2 -16.89 16.11 1.51
CA VAL A 2 -15.59 15.89 0.84
C VAL A 2 -15.58 14.53 0.15
N TYR A 3 -15.93 13.47 0.87
CA TYR A 3 -16.09 12.12 0.32
C TYR A 3 -17.34 11.42 0.84
N SER A 4 -17.89 10.48 0.08
CA SER A 4 -18.95 9.57 0.52
C SER A 4 -18.44 8.12 0.51
N TYR A 5 -18.88 7.34 1.50
CA TYR A 5 -18.48 5.95 1.71
C TYR A 5 -19.73 5.07 1.64
N ARG A 6 -19.64 3.94 0.92
CA ARG A 6 -20.77 3.02 0.73
C ARG A 6 -20.43 1.53 0.80
N ASN A 7 -19.15 1.16 0.69
CA ASN A 7 -18.75 -0.25 0.54
C ASN A 7 -18.53 -0.94 1.89
N VAL A 8 -17.72 -0.35 2.78
CA VAL A 8 -17.42 -0.93 4.11
C VAL A 8 -18.37 -0.40 5.17
N PHE A 9 -18.72 0.88 5.06
CA PHE A 9 -19.73 1.52 5.88
C PHE A 9 -20.43 2.61 5.06
N SER A 10 -21.68 2.90 5.42
CA SER A 10 -22.43 4.02 4.86
C SER A 10 -22.11 5.28 5.65
N GLY A 11 -21.50 6.28 5.01
CA GLY A 11 -21.10 7.51 5.69
C GLY A 11 -20.49 8.54 4.75
N PHE A 12 -19.91 9.59 5.32
CA PHE A 12 -19.23 10.63 4.57
C PHE A 12 -18.17 11.33 5.42
N SER A 13 -17.22 12.01 4.78
CA SER A 13 -16.35 12.99 5.41
C SER A 13 -16.78 14.41 5.03
N ALA A 14 -16.70 15.33 5.98
CA ALA A 14 -17.05 16.73 5.79
C ALA A 14 -16.19 17.61 6.71
N LYS A 15 -15.94 18.84 6.28
CA LYS A 15 -15.46 19.89 7.16
C LYS A 15 -16.68 20.43 7.91
N LEU A 16 -16.71 20.26 9.23
CA LEU A 16 -17.80 20.70 10.10
C LEU A 16 -17.22 21.33 11.36
N THR A 17 -17.92 22.30 11.93
CA THR A 17 -17.62 22.83 13.27
C THR A 17 -18.07 21.86 14.36
N SER A 18 -17.62 22.08 15.59
CA SER A 18 -18.05 21.30 16.76
C SER A 18 -19.57 21.38 16.98
N GLU A 19 -20.17 22.55 16.73
CA GLU A 19 -21.60 22.80 16.83
C GLU A 19 -22.38 22.03 15.76
N GLU A 20 -21.88 22.04 14.52
CA GLU A 20 -22.48 21.28 13.43
C GLU A 20 -22.42 19.77 13.66
N VAL A 21 -21.30 19.25 14.20
CA VAL A 21 -21.20 17.84 14.60
C VAL A 21 -22.19 17.52 15.72
N LYS A 22 -22.41 18.44 16.67
CA LYS A 22 -23.40 18.26 17.74
C LYS A 22 -24.82 18.21 17.18
N ALA A 23 -25.15 19.08 16.23
CA ALA A 23 -26.44 19.06 15.54
C ALA A 23 -26.65 17.76 14.74
N MET A 24 -25.59 17.23 14.11
CA MET A 24 -25.63 15.98 13.36
C MET A 24 -25.98 14.76 14.24
N ARG A 25 -25.61 14.76 15.53
CA ARG A 25 -25.94 13.66 16.46
C ARG A 25 -27.45 13.44 16.62
N GLY A 26 -28.27 14.47 16.39
CA GLY A 26 -29.73 14.38 16.46
C GLY A 26 -30.40 13.87 15.18
N LYS A 27 -29.65 13.62 14.11
CA LYS A 27 -30.22 13.17 12.83
C LYS A 27 -30.44 11.66 12.83
N LYS A 28 -31.59 11.22 12.32
CA LYS A 28 -31.89 9.79 12.09
C LYS A 28 -30.79 9.19 11.21
N GLY A 29 -30.20 8.08 11.67
CA GLY A 29 -29.10 7.40 10.97
C GLY A 29 -27.69 7.83 11.39
N PHE A 30 -27.55 8.80 12.30
CA PHE A 30 -26.25 9.09 12.91
C PHE A 30 -25.83 7.93 13.83
N VAL A 31 -24.62 7.41 13.62
CA VAL A 31 -24.02 6.36 14.47
C VAL A 31 -22.86 6.91 15.29
N SER A 32 -21.87 7.53 14.63
CA SER A 32 -20.74 8.17 15.30
C SER A 32 -20.06 9.19 14.38
N ALA A 33 -19.26 10.08 14.97
CA ALA A 33 -18.36 10.98 14.25
C ALA A 33 -16.97 10.92 14.87
N ARG A 34 -15.92 10.91 14.04
CA ARG A 34 -14.51 10.91 14.46
C ARG A 34 -13.77 12.00 13.71
N ARG A 35 -12.88 12.72 14.39
CA ARG A 35 -12.02 13.73 13.75
C ARG A 35 -11.00 13.03 12.85
N GLN A 36 -10.78 13.55 11.65
CA GLN A 36 -9.71 13.09 10.77
C GLN A 36 -8.35 13.30 11.45
N GLN A 37 -7.50 12.28 11.41
CA GLN A 37 -6.12 12.32 11.87
C GLN A 37 -5.21 12.00 10.70
N VAL A 38 -4.12 12.74 10.57
CA VAL A 38 -3.02 12.43 9.63
C VAL A 38 -1.98 11.67 10.43
N LEU A 39 -1.64 10.46 9.96
CA LEU A 39 -0.61 9.62 10.58
C LEU A 39 0.76 9.96 10.00
N GLN A 40 1.80 9.82 10.82
CA GLN A 40 3.19 9.97 10.38
C GLN A 40 3.73 8.64 9.87
N LEU A 41 4.63 8.71 8.89
CA LEU A 41 5.27 7.56 8.28
C LEU A 41 6.33 7.00 9.22
N HIS A 42 6.31 5.68 9.46
CA HIS A 42 7.25 5.01 10.35
C HIS A 42 7.78 3.72 9.68
N THR A 43 9.06 3.67 9.30
CA THR A 43 9.79 2.41 9.03
C THR A 43 11.32 2.57 9.20
N THR A 44 12.01 1.62 9.86
CA THR A 44 13.47 1.69 10.11
C THR A 44 14.23 0.34 10.09
N HIS A 45 13.92 -0.59 9.17
CA HIS A 45 14.53 -1.95 8.97
C HIS A 45 13.88 -3.11 9.72
N THR A 46 13.70 -4.28 9.08
CA THR A 46 13.10 -5.47 9.74
C THR A 46 13.49 -6.88 9.26
N PRO A 47 13.85 -7.20 7.99
CA PRO A 47 13.89 -8.62 7.59
C PRO A 47 14.96 -9.48 8.29
N ASN A 48 16.21 -9.02 8.36
CA ASN A 48 17.30 -9.76 9.00
C ASN A 48 17.13 -9.86 10.52
N PHE A 49 16.52 -8.84 11.14
CA PHE A 49 16.23 -8.85 12.58
C PHE A 49 15.27 -9.98 12.97
N LEU A 50 14.43 -10.44 12.04
CA LEU A 50 13.41 -11.47 12.29
C LEU A 50 13.88 -12.91 11.95
N GLY A 51 15.14 -13.12 11.56
CA GLY A 51 15.68 -14.47 11.29
C GLY A 51 15.09 -15.17 10.06
N LEU A 52 14.60 -14.39 9.08
CA LEU A 52 14.04 -14.93 7.84
C LEU A 52 15.15 -15.20 6.83
N HIS A 53 15.30 -16.46 6.40
CA HIS A 53 16.36 -16.90 5.49
C HIS A 53 15.78 -17.47 4.19
N GLN A 54 16.48 -17.22 3.08
CA GLN A 54 16.12 -17.81 1.79
C GLN A 54 16.26 -19.34 1.86
N ASN A 55 15.25 -20.06 1.34
CA ASN A 55 15.16 -21.52 1.27
C ASN A 55 15.10 -22.26 2.61
N ALA A 56 14.79 -21.57 3.71
CA ALA A 56 14.63 -22.20 5.03
C ALA A 56 13.48 -21.56 5.83
N GLY A 57 12.95 -22.30 6.80
CA GLY A 57 11.91 -21.84 7.72
C GLY A 57 10.64 -21.35 7.03
N LEU A 58 9.99 -20.36 7.65
CA LEU A 58 8.67 -19.85 7.27
C LEU A 58 8.57 -19.47 5.78
N TRP A 59 9.63 -18.91 5.18
CA TRP A 59 9.62 -18.52 3.78
C TRP A 59 9.47 -19.70 2.83
N LYS A 60 10.18 -20.80 3.09
CA LYS A 60 10.02 -22.01 2.28
C LYS A 60 8.67 -22.68 2.53
N ASP A 61 8.29 -22.80 3.81
CA ASP A 61 7.07 -23.51 4.22
C ASP A 61 5.78 -22.81 3.74
N SER A 62 5.81 -21.47 3.62
CA SER A 62 4.71 -20.66 3.06
C SER A 62 4.80 -20.44 1.55
N ASN A 63 5.75 -21.09 0.87
CA ASN A 63 6.04 -20.87 -0.55
C ASN A 63 6.21 -19.39 -0.91
N TYR A 64 6.94 -18.66 -0.05
CA TYR A 64 7.21 -17.23 -0.16
C TYR A 64 5.95 -16.35 -0.29
N GLY A 65 4.82 -16.81 0.24
CA GLY A 65 3.54 -16.10 0.17
C GLY A 65 2.88 -16.13 -1.22
N LYS A 66 3.26 -17.07 -2.10
CA LYS A 66 2.68 -17.20 -3.45
C LYS A 66 1.14 -17.23 -3.40
N GLY A 67 0.51 -16.35 -4.19
CA GLY A 67 -0.95 -16.23 -4.28
C GLY A 67 -1.59 -15.32 -3.23
N ILE A 68 -0.82 -14.80 -2.27
CA ILE A 68 -1.24 -13.75 -1.35
C ILE A 68 -1.00 -12.38 -2.00
N VAL A 69 -1.97 -11.47 -1.82
CA VAL A 69 -1.88 -10.08 -2.29
C VAL A 69 -1.79 -9.19 -1.06
N ILE A 70 -0.74 -8.35 -1.00
CA ILE A 70 -0.52 -7.40 0.08
C ILE A 70 -0.93 -6.01 -0.42
N GLY A 71 -1.92 -5.40 0.23
CA GLY A 71 -2.32 -4.02 -0.02
C GLY A 71 -1.51 -3.06 0.85
N ILE A 72 -0.84 -2.09 0.23
CA ILE A 72 0.00 -1.10 0.92
C ILE A 72 -0.61 0.28 0.71
N LEU A 73 -0.99 0.95 1.80
CA LEU A 73 -1.50 2.31 1.79
C LEU A 73 -0.39 3.26 2.22
N ASP A 74 0.25 3.90 1.26
CA ASP A 74 1.46 4.70 1.48
C ASP A 74 1.58 5.84 0.45
N THR A 75 2.75 6.45 0.30
CA THR A 75 3.03 7.60 -0.58
C THR A 75 3.00 7.27 -2.08
N GLY A 76 2.94 5.99 -2.44
CA GLY A 76 2.91 5.51 -3.82
C GLY A 76 3.82 4.30 -4.01
N ILE A 77 4.18 4.02 -5.26
CA ILE A 77 5.25 3.07 -5.60
C ILE A 77 6.08 3.56 -6.78
N PHE A 78 7.39 3.31 -6.77
CA PHE A 78 8.26 3.48 -7.95
C PHE A 78 8.40 2.14 -8.68
N PRO A 79 7.63 1.90 -9.76
CA PRO A 79 7.44 0.56 -10.32
C PRO A 79 8.71 -0.01 -10.98
N ASP A 80 9.59 0.85 -11.48
CA ASP A 80 10.82 0.43 -12.17
C ASP A 80 11.95 0.03 -11.20
N HIS A 81 11.72 0.07 -9.88
CA HIS A 81 12.70 -0.38 -8.91
C HIS A 81 12.95 -1.89 -9.05
N PRO A 82 14.21 -2.38 -9.00
CA PRO A 82 14.53 -3.81 -9.18
C PRO A 82 13.79 -4.78 -8.25
N SER A 83 13.44 -4.32 -7.05
CA SER A 83 12.61 -5.09 -6.09
C SER A 83 11.20 -5.41 -6.61
N PHE A 84 10.75 -4.78 -7.69
CA PHE A 84 9.43 -5.00 -8.28
C PHE A 84 9.49 -5.64 -9.67
N SER A 85 10.65 -6.16 -10.06
CA SER A 85 10.77 -7.08 -11.19
C SER A 85 9.85 -8.29 -10.99
N ASP A 86 9.15 -8.66 -12.06
CA ASP A 86 8.25 -9.80 -12.09
C ASP A 86 8.88 -11.06 -12.72
N GLU A 87 10.21 -11.07 -12.86
CA GLU A 87 10.94 -12.25 -13.28
C GLU A 87 10.63 -13.45 -12.37
N GLY A 88 10.17 -14.54 -12.98
CA GLY A 88 9.76 -15.76 -12.26
C GLY A 88 8.40 -15.67 -11.56
N MET A 89 7.68 -14.55 -11.68
CA MET A 89 6.36 -14.39 -11.07
C MET A 89 5.25 -14.97 -11.96
N PRO A 90 4.32 -15.76 -11.39
CA PRO A 90 3.13 -16.18 -12.12
C PRO A 90 2.18 -15.00 -12.36
N PRO A 91 1.22 -15.13 -13.27
CA PRO A 91 0.14 -14.14 -13.42
C PRO A 91 -0.61 -13.88 -12.09
N PRO A 92 -1.24 -12.70 -11.94
CA PRO A 92 -2.01 -12.37 -10.75
C PRO A 92 -3.08 -13.43 -10.44
N PRO A 93 -3.43 -13.66 -9.15
CA PRO A 93 -4.47 -14.62 -8.79
C PRO A 93 -5.78 -14.33 -9.51
N ALA A 94 -6.47 -15.35 -10.03
CA ALA A 94 -7.72 -15.18 -10.81
C ALA A 94 -8.84 -14.42 -10.07
N LYS A 95 -8.81 -14.41 -8.74
CA LYS A 95 -9.74 -13.65 -7.89
C LYS A 95 -9.44 -12.14 -7.82
N TRP A 96 -8.27 -11.70 -8.31
CA TRP A 96 -7.86 -10.30 -8.29
C TRP A 96 -8.71 -9.48 -9.27
N LYS A 97 -9.27 -8.38 -8.77
CA LYS A 97 -10.12 -7.46 -9.54
C LYS A 97 -9.69 -6.00 -9.37
N GLY A 98 -8.47 -5.78 -8.89
CA GLY A 98 -7.91 -4.43 -8.75
C GLY A 98 -7.62 -3.81 -10.10
N THR A 99 -7.34 -2.52 -10.09
CA THR A 99 -7.00 -1.75 -11.30
C THR A 99 -5.61 -1.13 -11.17
N CYS A 100 -5.01 -0.85 -12.31
CA CYS A 100 -3.74 -0.16 -12.42
C CYS A 100 -3.97 1.24 -12.99
N GLU A 101 -3.78 2.29 -12.19
CA GLU A 101 -3.98 3.70 -12.58
C GLU A 101 -2.67 4.37 -13.01
N PHE A 102 -1.78 3.65 -13.70
CA PHE A 102 -0.62 4.25 -14.36
C PHE A 102 -0.96 4.64 -15.80
N ASN A 103 -0.59 5.86 -16.22
CA ASN A 103 -0.84 6.36 -17.59
C ASN A 103 -0.02 5.64 -18.68
N PHE A 104 0.97 4.84 -18.29
CA PHE A 104 1.74 3.94 -19.14
C PHE A 104 1.98 2.68 -18.29
N THR A 105 1.49 1.51 -18.73
CA THR A 105 1.27 0.32 -17.88
C THR A 105 2.52 -0.17 -17.16
N ALA A 106 2.71 0.32 -15.93
CA ALA A 106 3.82 -0.04 -15.05
C ALA A 106 3.47 -1.19 -14.08
N CYS A 107 2.21 -1.60 -14.03
CA CYS A 107 1.83 -2.83 -13.34
C CYS A 107 2.26 -4.05 -14.15
N ASN A 108 2.72 -5.07 -13.45
CA ASN A 108 3.25 -6.31 -13.99
C ASN A 108 2.78 -7.50 -13.11
N ASN A 109 3.40 -8.68 -13.21
CA ASN A 109 3.01 -9.81 -12.37
C ASN A 109 3.45 -9.69 -10.89
N LYS A 110 4.20 -8.64 -10.53
CA LYS A 110 4.64 -8.31 -9.17
C LYS A 110 3.83 -7.18 -8.54
N ILE A 111 3.75 -6.02 -9.21
CA ILE A 111 2.84 -4.92 -8.89
C ILE A 111 1.58 -5.13 -9.70
N ILE A 112 0.61 -5.82 -9.12
CA ILE A 112 -0.60 -6.25 -9.86
C ILE A 112 -1.74 -5.21 -9.83
N GLY A 113 -1.56 -4.11 -9.11
CA GLY A 113 -2.46 -2.96 -9.12
C GLY A 113 -1.89 -1.79 -8.35
N ALA A 114 -2.30 -0.59 -8.75
CA ALA A 114 -1.82 0.67 -8.22
C ALA A 114 -2.94 1.71 -8.32
N ARG A 115 -3.23 2.37 -7.22
CA ARG A 115 -4.32 3.35 -7.08
C ARG A 115 -3.82 4.56 -6.33
N HIS A 116 -4.42 5.70 -6.57
CA HIS A 116 -4.24 6.88 -5.74
C HIS A 116 -5.61 7.41 -5.27
N PHE A 117 -5.63 8.04 -4.11
CA PHE A 117 -6.87 8.54 -3.49
C PHE A 117 -6.83 10.06 -3.23
N ASN A 118 -5.82 10.75 -3.79
CA ASN A 118 -5.73 12.20 -3.71
C ASN A 118 -6.77 12.86 -4.64
N THR A 119 -7.41 13.93 -4.17
CA THR A 119 -8.28 14.76 -5.02
C THR A 119 -7.45 15.47 -6.10
N GLY A 120 -7.75 15.25 -7.38
CA GLY A 120 -7.12 15.94 -8.51
C GLY A 120 -6.44 14.98 -9.51
N ASN A 121 -5.48 15.48 -10.29
CA ASN A 121 -4.65 14.68 -11.19
C ASN A 121 -3.48 14.04 -10.43
N GLY A 122 -3.79 13.14 -9.50
CA GLY A 122 -2.77 12.37 -8.81
C GLY A 122 -2.26 11.20 -9.67
N THR A 123 -1.16 10.62 -9.23
CA THR A 123 -0.58 9.40 -9.82
C THR A 123 -0.27 8.43 -8.67
N PRO A 124 -0.31 7.11 -8.89
CA PRO A 124 0.21 6.14 -7.93
C PRO A 124 1.74 6.16 -7.79
N LEU A 125 2.45 6.98 -8.58
CA LEU A 125 3.91 7.09 -8.55
C LEU A 125 4.40 7.67 -7.22
N ASP A 126 5.40 7.03 -6.64
CA ASP A 126 6.07 7.51 -5.43
C ASP A 126 7.09 8.59 -5.77
N HIS A 127 6.91 9.77 -5.19
CA HIS A 127 7.85 10.90 -5.29
C HIS A 127 8.60 11.16 -3.99
N GLU A 128 8.28 10.44 -2.92
CA GLU A 128 8.85 10.64 -1.59
C GLU A 128 9.81 9.50 -1.25
N GLY A 129 9.43 8.25 -1.55
CA GLY A 129 10.26 7.06 -1.40
C GLY A 129 9.81 6.10 -0.31
N HIS A 130 9.05 6.57 0.69
CA HIS A 130 8.60 5.73 1.81
C HIS A 130 7.72 4.57 1.34
N GLY A 131 6.78 4.79 0.42
CA GLY A 131 5.94 3.73 -0.12
C GLY A 131 6.72 2.65 -0.85
N THR A 132 7.71 3.04 -1.65
CA THR A 132 8.63 2.12 -2.32
C THR A 132 9.49 1.34 -1.32
N HIS A 133 9.99 2.01 -0.28
CA HIS A 133 10.78 1.37 0.78
C HIS A 133 9.95 0.38 1.60
N ALA A 134 8.74 0.75 2.01
CA ALA A 134 7.82 -0.11 2.74
C ALA A 134 7.39 -1.30 1.88
N ALA A 135 7.07 -1.08 0.60
CA ALA A 135 6.66 -2.14 -0.32
C ALA A 135 7.79 -3.13 -0.63
N SER A 136 9.02 -2.65 -0.83
CA SER A 136 10.18 -3.53 -1.04
C SER A 136 10.55 -4.31 0.22
N THR A 137 10.35 -3.73 1.41
CA THR A 137 10.53 -4.44 2.69
C THR A 137 9.50 -5.55 2.87
N ALA A 138 8.22 -5.27 2.59
CA ALA A 138 7.12 -6.22 2.79
C ALA A 138 7.08 -7.34 1.74
N ALA A 139 7.37 -6.99 0.48
CA ALA A 139 7.12 -7.86 -0.66
C ALA A 139 8.12 -7.71 -1.80
N GLY A 140 9.32 -7.15 -1.56
CA GLY A 140 10.34 -7.01 -2.61
C GLY A 140 10.81 -8.36 -3.16
N ASN A 141 11.20 -8.39 -4.44
CA ASN A 141 11.94 -9.49 -5.03
C ASN A 141 13.40 -9.45 -4.55
N PHE A 142 14.11 -10.57 -4.72
CA PHE A 142 15.53 -10.66 -4.39
C PHE A 142 16.35 -9.76 -5.33
N VAL A 143 17.11 -8.83 -4.76
CA VAL A 143 18.01 -7.93 -5.50
C VAL A 143 19.45 -8.27 -5.13
N ARG A 144 20.25 -8.72 -6.09
CA ARG A 144 21.67 -9.05 -5.87
C ARG A 144 22.51 -7.78 -5.75
N GLY A 145 23.45 -7.76 -4.79
CA GLY A 145 24.38 -6.64 -4.60
C GLY A 145 23.71 -5.35 -4.13
N ALA A 146 22.52 -5.44 -3.51
CA ALA A 146 21.83 -4.29 -2.95
C ALA A 146 22.68 -3.66 -1.83
N ASN A 147 23.03 -2.39 -1.98
CA ASN A 147 23.81 -1.65 -0.99
C ASN A 147 23.49 -0.16 -1.05
N VAL A 148 23.81 0.54 0.03
CA VAL A 148 23.75 2.00 0.10
C VAL A 148 25.18 2.50 0.30
N PHE A 149 25.78 3.09 -0.73
CA PHE A 149 27.18 3.56 -0.72
C PHE A 149 28.18 2.50 -0.21
N GLY A 150 28.01 1.24 -0.60
CA GLY A 150 28.85 0.11 -0.19
C GLY A 150 28.58 -0.43 1.22
N LYS A 151 27.51 0.02 1.89
CA LYS A 151 27.05 -0.51 3.18
C LYS A 151 25.85 -1.45 2.97
N ALA A 152 25.71 -2.42 3.87
CA ALA A 152 24.66 -3.46 3.86
C ALA A 152 24.74 -4.49 2.70
N ASN A 153 25.94 -4.72 2.17
CA ASN A 153 26.26 -5.87 1.29
C ASN A 153 26.28 -7.19 2.06
#